data_AF-A0A928XLP1-F1
#
_entry.id   AF-A0A928XLP1-F1
#
_cell.length_a   1.000
_cell.length_b   1.000
_cell.length_c   1.000
_cell.angle_alpha   90.00
_cell.angle_beta   90.00
_cell.angle_gamma   90.00
#
_symmetry.space_group_name_H-M   'P 1'
#
loop_
_entity.id
_entity.type
_entity.pdbx_description
1 polymer ?
#
loop_
_entity_poly.entity_id
_entity_poly.type
_entity_poly.pdbx_seq_one_letter_code
_entity_poly.pdbx_strand_id
1 'polypeptide(L)' 'MRAIQFTIDEELLRQVDRDPETKRSGRSAFLRQAIRDYLARRRDRSIKAAYRKGYGDKPVTRDEFGPLMEAQAWPED' A
#
# COMPACT_ATOMS: atom_id res chain seq x y z
N MET A 1 -13.21 8.54 -17.49
CA MET A 1 -13.17 9.05 -16.10
C MET A 1 -14.52 9.67 -15.79
N ARG A 2 -15.03 9.58 -14.55
CA ARG A 2 -16.30 10.22 -14.16
C ARG A 2 -16.00 11.42 -13.26
N ALA A 3 -16.53 12.59 -13.61
CA ALA A 3 -16.46 13.76 -12.74
C ALA A 3 -17.40 13.55 -11.55
N ILE A 4 -16.90 13.88 -10.36
CA ILE A 4 -17.65 13.82 -9.11
C ILE A 4 -17.43 15.14 -8.36
N GLN A 5 -18.45 15.59 -7.64
CA GLN A 5 -18.34 16.69 -6.71
C GLN A 5 -18.15 16.13 -5.29
N PHE A 6 -17.26 16.73 -4.53
CA PHE A 6 -17.05 16.44 -3.12
C PHE A 6 -16.64 17.72 -2.40
N THR A 7 -16.81 17.75 -1.08
CA THR A 7 -16.40 18.88 -0.24
C THR A 7 -15.03 18.60 0.35
N ILE A 8 -14.18 19.62 0.38
CA ILE A 8 -12.86 19.58 1.00
C ILE A 8 -12.69 20.83 1.86
N ASP A 9 -11.97 20.69 2.96
CA ASP A 9 -11.59 21.82 3.79
C ASP A 9 -10.78 22.85 2.98
N GLU A 10 -11.00 24.13 3.26
CA GLU A 10 -10.43 25.22 2.47
C GLU A 10 -8.90 25.31 2.64
N GLU A 11 -8.40 25.07 3.84
CA GLU A 11 -6.94 25.06 4.08
C GLU A 11 -6.29 23.88 3.38
N LEU A 12 -6.93 22.71 3.41
CA LEU A 12 -6.45 21.55 2.66
C LEU A 12 -6.45 21.82 1.15
N LEU A 13 -7.49 22.46 0.61
CA LEU A 13 -7.54 22.84 -0.80
C LEU A 13 -6.38 23.79 -1.15
N ARG A 14 -6.09 24.79 -0.31
CA ARG A 14 -4.95 25.69 -0.52
C ARG A 14 -3.62 24.96 -0.52
N GLN A 15 -3.46 23.92 0.30
CA GLN A 15 -2.24 23.09 0.30
C GLN A 15 -2.12 22.28 -0.99
N VAL A 16 -3.21 21.63 -1.42
CA VAL A 16 -3.27 20.91 -2.70
C VAL A 16 -2.89 21.83 -3.85
N ASP A 17 -3.40 23.06 -3.87
CA ASP A 17 -3.17 24.03 -4.95
C ASP A 17 -1.74 24.55 -5.03
N ARG A 18 -1.04 24.58 -3.90
CA ARG A 18 0.36 25.01 -3.86
C ARG A 18 1.32 23.92 -4.33
N ASP A 19 0.88 22.67 -4.32
CA ASP A 19 1.70 21.51 -4.68
C ASP A 19 2.21 21.58 -6.13
N PRO A 20 3.50 21.31 -6.39
CA PRO A 20 4.06 21.30 -7.74
C PRO A 20 3.34 20.33 -8.70
N GLU A 21 2.87 19.18 -8.22
CA GLU A 21 2.12 18.21 -9.03
C GLU A 21 0.77 18.78 -9.43
N THR A 22 0.05 19.44 -8.53
CA THR A 22 -1.19 20.15 -8.87
C THR A 22 -0.94 21.25 -9.89
N LYS A 23 0.15 22.03 -9.76
CA LYS A 23 0.50 23.06 -10.73
C LYS A 23 0.85 22.49 -12.11
N ARG A 24 1.45 21.30 -12.17
CA ARG A 24 1.85 20.64 -13.42
C ARG A 24 0.71 19.89 -14.11
N SER A 25 -0.13 19.20 -13.33
CA SER A 25 -1.04 18.16 -13.83
C SER A 25 -2.49 18.35 -13.40
N GLY A 26 -2.76 19.37 -12.59
CA GLY A 26 -4.09 19.75 -12.09
C GLY A 26 -4.53 18.96 -10.86
N ARG A 27 -5.50 19.53 -10.13
CA ARG A 27 -6.06 18.98 -8.88
C ARG A 27 -6.54 17.54 -9.02
N SER A 28 -7.22 17.22 -10.13
CA SER A 28 -7.73 15.86 -10.35
C SER A 28 -6.62 14.83 -10.52
N ALA A 29 -5.44 15.20 -11.03
CA ALA A 29 -4.30 14.29 -11.10
C ALA A 29 -3.72 14.05 -9.71
N PHE A 30 -3.44 15.13 -8.98
CA PHE A 30 -2.97 15.09 -7.60
C PHE A 30 -3.86 14.21 -6.71
N LEU A 31 -5.17 14.48 -6.71
CA LEU A 31 -6.11 13.75 -5.86
C LEU A 31 -6.19 12.26 -6.22
N ARG A 32 -6.12 11.91 -7.51
CA ARG A 32 -6.09 10.50 -7.91
C ARG A 32 -4.84 9.80 -7.42
N GLN A 33 -3.69 10.46 -7.52
CA GLN A 33 -2.44 9.87 -7.06
C GLN A 33 -2.47 9.70 -5.53
N ALA A 34 -2.86 10.74 -4.80
CA ALA A 34 -3.00 10.70 -3.34
C ALA A 34 -3.95 9.58 -2.87
N ILE A 35 -5.10 9.41 -3.54
CA ILE A 35 -6.06 8.33 -3.23
C ILE A 35 -5.46 6.96 -3.51
N ARG A 36 -4.79 6.76 -4.65
CA ARG A 36 -4.13 5.49 -4.99
C ARG A 36 -3.08 5.12 -3.95
N ASP A 37 -2.23 6.07 -3.58
CA ASP A 37 -1.17 5.86 -2.59
C ASP A 37 -1.74 5.55 -1.21
N TYR A 38 -2.82 6.25 -0.82
CA TYR A 38 -3.51 5.95 0.43
C TYR A 38 -4.07 4.52 0.46
N LEU A 39 -4.73 4.09 -0.62
CA LEU A 39 -5.30 2.75 -0.73
C LEU A 39 -4.21 1.67 -0.73
N ALA A 40 -3.10 1.88 -1.43
CA ALA A 40 -1.95 0.98 -1.43
C ALA A 40 -1.37 0.84 -0.02
N ARG A 41 -1.05 1.96 0.66
CA ARG A 41 -0.55 1.94 2.04
C ARG A 41 -1.53 1.28 3.01
N ARG A 42 -2.84 1.48 2.84
CA ARG A 42 -3.87 0.83 3.65
C ARG A 42 -3.87 -0.69 3.43
N ARG A 43 -3.72 -1.14 2.18
CA ARG A 43 -3.62 -2.57 1.84
C ARG A 43 -2.39 -3.20 2.50
N ASP A 44 -1.24 -2.56 2.40
CA ASP A 44 0.00 -3.05 3.01
C ASP A 44 -0.10 -3.16 4.52
N ARG A 45 -0.69 -2.15 5.17
CA ARG A 45 -0.94 -2.20 6.63
C ARG A 45 -1.84 -3.37 7.01
N SER A 46 -2.88 -3.63 6.21
CA SER A 46 -3.79 -4.75 6.44
C SER A 46 -3.06 -6.10 6.30
N ILE A 47 -2.26 -6.28 5.26
CA ILE A 47 -1.45 -7.49 5.05
C ILE A 47 -0.47 -7.69 6.21
N LYS A 48 0.25 -6.64 6.61
CA LYS A 48 1.18 -6.70 7.76
C LYS A 48 0.48 -7.05 9.06
N ALA A 49 -0.72 -6.52 9.28
CA ALA A 49 -1.53 -6.86 10.46
C ALA A 49 -1.99 -8.33 10.42
N ALA A 50 -2.39 -8.82 9.24
CA ALA A 50 -2.76 -10.21 9.04
C ALA A 50 -1.58 -11.16 9.29
N TYR A 51 -0.37 -10.84 8.81
CA TYR A 51 0.83 -11.62 9.12
C TYR A 51 1.15 -11.63 10.61
N ARG A 52 1.14 -10.46 11.27
CA ARG A 52 1.37 -10.38 12.72
C ARG A 52 0.37 -11.21 13.51
N LYS A 53 -0.91 -11.16 13.12
CA LYS A 53 -1.94 -11.98 13.75
C LYS A 53 -1.71 -13.47 13.48
N GLY A 54 -1.51 -13.86 12.23
CA GLY A 54 -1.32 -15.26 11.83
C GLY A 54 -0.14 -15.90 12.52
N TYR A 55 1.03 -15.27 12.47
CA TYR A 55 2.25 -15.79 13.10
C TYR A 55 2.28 -15.59 14.63
N GLY A 56 1.50 -14.66 15.17
CA GLY A 56 1.31 -14.55 16.62
C GLY A 56 0.42 -15.66 17.16
N ASP A 57 -0.72 -15.92 16.50
CA ASP A 57 -1.70 -16.94 16.89
C ASP A 57 -1.18 -18.36 16.61
N LYS A 58 -0.37 -18.52 15.54
CA LYS A 58 0.27 -19.77 15.14
C LYS A 58 1.73 -19.52 14.76
N PRO A 59 2.64 -19.54 15.75
CA PRO A 59 4.06 -19.38 15.50
C PRO A 59 4.57 -20.46 14.56
N VAL A 60 5.48 -20.07 13.66
CA VAL A 60 6.15 -21.03 12.78
C VAL A 60 6.91 -22.03 13.61
N THR A 61 6.69 -23.31 13.35
CA THR A 61 7.46 -24.37 14.00
C THR A 61 8.68 -24.74 13.15
N ARG A 62 9.72 -25.28 13.79
CA ARG A 62 10.99 -25.62 13.13
C ARG A 62 10.80 -26.61 11.98
N ASP A 63 9.78 -27.46 12.07
CA ASP A 63 9.53 -28.55 11.13
C ASP A 63 8.51 -28.18 10.05
N GLU A 64 7.85 -27.02 10.16
CA GLU A 64 6.77 -26.60 9.24
C GLU A 64 7.27 -26.36 7.81
N PHE A 65 8.51 -25.88 7.67
CA PHE A 65 9.14 -25.63 6.37
C PHE A 65 10.37 -26.51 6.12
N GLY A 66 10.70 -27.43 7.02
CA GLY A 66 11.87 -28.31 6.90
C GLY A 66 11.92 -29.05 5.56
N PRO A 67 10.86 -29.78 5.17
CA PRO A 67 10.82 -30.50 3.90
C PRO A 67 10.93 -29.58 2.66
N LEU A 68 10.44 -28.34 2.76
CA LEU A 68 10.55 -27.35 1.68
C LEU A 68 11.97 -26.80 1.55
N MET A 69 12.65 -26.55 2.67
CA MET A 69 14.03 -26.08 2.67
C MET A 69 15.00 -27.15 2.19
N GLU A 70 14.78 -28.41 2.57
CA GLU A 70 15.59 -29.55 2.11
C GLU A 70 15.46 -29.78 0.59
N ALA A 71 14.31 -29.45 0.00
CA ALA A 71 14.07 -29.57 -1.43
C ALA A 71 14.62 -28.39 -2.26
N GLN A 72 15.08 -27.30 -1.64
CA GLN A 72 15.66 -26.15 -2.35
C GLN A 72 17.15 -26.37 -2.61
N ALA A 73 17.46 -27.03 -3.72
CA ALA A 73 18.81 -27.02 -4.30
C ALA A 73 18.87 -26.02 -5.45
N TRP A 74 19.89 -25.14 -5.45
CA TRP A 74 20.20 -24.35 -6.64
C TRP A 74 20.82 -25.27 -7.70
N PRO A 75 20.48 -25.10 -9.00
CA PRO A 75 21.15 -25.86 -10.04
C PRO A 75 22.65 -25.58 -9.95
N GLU A 76 23.46 -26.64 -9.92
CA GLU A 76 24.86 -26.50 -10.29
C GLU A 76 24.92 -26.43 -11.82
N ASP A 77 25.83 -25.58 -12.31
CA ASP A 77 25.92 -25.08 -13.71
C ASP A 77 25.56 -26.07 -14.82
#